data_AF-A0A0U3AT48-F1
#
_entry.id   AF-A0A0U3AT48-F1
#
_cell.length_a   1.000
_cell.length_b   1.000
_cell.length_c   1.000
_cell.angle_alpha   90.00
_cell.angle_beta   90.00
_cell.angle_gamma   90.00
#
_symmetry.space_group_name_H-M   'P 1'
#
loop_
_entity.id
_entity.type
_entity.pdbx_description
1 polymer ?
#
loop_
_entity_poly.entity_id
_entity_poly.type
_entity_poly.pdbx_seq_one_letter_code
_entity_poly.pdbx_strand_id
1 'polypeptide(L)' 'MSRRRQATKRPLAEDPKFHSQLVTRLVNTVMRGGKKNTAERIV' A
#
# COMPACT_ATOMS: atom_id res chain seq x y z
N MET A 1 -15.04 -12.47 4.33
CA MET A 1 -14.35 -13.67 3.83
C MET A 1 -15.36 -14.53 3.09
N SER A 2 -15.17 -14.79 1.80
CA SER A 2 -16.09 -15.62 1.03
C SER A 2 -15.42 -16.93 0.65
N ARG A 3 -16.13 -18.04 0.85
CA ARG A 3 -15.69 -19.38 0.43
C ARG A 3 -15.90 -19.62 -1.08
N ARG A 4 -16.69 -18.77 -1.76
CA ARG A 4 -17.06 -18.95 -3.18
C ARG A 4 -16.85 -17.72 -4.07
N ARG A 5 -16.71 -16.51 -3.52
CA ARG A 5 -16.51 -15.26 -4.30
C ARG A 5 -15.09 -14.73 -4.14
N GLN A 6 -14.50 -14.33 -5.26
CA GLN A 6 -13.23 -13.62 -5.28
C GLN A 6 -13.38 -12.23 -4.65
N ALA A 7 -12.44 -11.86 -3.79
CA ALA A 7 -12.39 -10.50 -3.25
C ALA A 7 -11.95 -9.53 -4.34
N THR A 8 -12.67 -8.41 -4.47
CA THR A 8 -12.26 -7.32 -5.35
C THR A 8 -10.99 -6.67 -4.81
N LYS A 9 -10.01 -6.45 -5.68
CA LYS A 9 -8.80 -5.70 -5.32
C LYS A 9 -9.18 -4.24 -5.12
N ARG A 10 -8.70 -3.64 -4.02
CA ARG A 10 -8.89 -2.20 -3.77
C ARG A 10 -7.95 -1.41 -4.67
N PRO A 11 -8.42 -0.31 -5.29
CA PRO A 11 -7.52 0.59 -6.00
C PRO A 11 -6.55 1.25 -5.00
N LEU A 12 -5.29 1.40 -5.41
CA LEU A 12 -4.26 2.09 -4.64
C LEU A 12 -4.02 3.46 -5.25
N ALA A 13 -3.91 4.48 -4.41
CA ALA A 13 -3.49 5.80 -4.84
C ALA A 13 -2.00 5.78 -5.22
N GLU A 14 -1.63 6.62 -6.18
CA GLU A 14 -0.23 6.79 -6.56
C GLU A 14 0.51 7.59 -5.50
N ASP A 15 1.81 7.34 -5.37
CA ASP A 15 2.65 8.06 -4.43
C ASP A 15 2.74 9.55 -4.82
N PRO A 16 2.59 10.51 -3.89
CA PRO A 16 2.60 11.94 -4.23
C PRO A 16 3.98 12.47 -4.64
N LYS A 17 5.08 11.77 -4.33
CA LYS A 17 6.45 12.19 -4.64
C LYS A 17 6.94 11.58 -5.94
N PHE A 18 6.63 10.32 -6.19
CA PHE A 18 7.13 9.56 -7.34
C PHE A 18 6.05 9.22 -8.37
N HIS A 19 4.78 9.58 -8.13
CA HIS A 19 3.63 9.29 -8.99
C HIS A 19 3.59 7.83 -9.46
N SER A 20 3.98 6.91 -8.55
CA SER A 20 4.14 5.50 -8.87
C SER A 20 3.35 4.64 -7.89
N GLN A 21 2.50 3.78 -8.44
CA GLN A 21 1.75 2.80 -7.66
C GLN A 21 2.65 1.74 -7.02
N LEU A 22 3.83 1.50 -7.60
CA LEU A 22 4.79 0.53 -7.06
C LEU A 22 5.39 1.02 -5.74
N VAL A 23 5.68 2.32 -5.64
CA VAL A 23 6.21 2.92 -4.40
C VAL A 23 5.15 2.86 -3.30
N THR A 24 3.90 3.21 -3.58
CA THR A 24 2.80 3.08 -2.60
C THR A 24 2.66 1.64 -2.09
N ARG A 25 2.79 0.64 -2.98
CA ARG A 25 2.74 -0.78 -2.58
C ARG A 25 3.92 -1.16 -1.68
N LEU A 26 5.12 -0.67 -1.99
CA LEU A 26 6.31 -0.93 -1.19
C LEU A 26 6.19 -0.32 0.21
N VAL A 27 5.80 0.95 0.31
CA VAL A 27 5.54 1.64 1.58
C VAL A 27 4.50 0.87 2.41
N ASN A 28 3.38 0.47 1.81
CA ASN A 28 2.35 -0.31 2.51
C ASN A 28 2.82 -1.69 2.98
N THR A 29 3.79 -2.29 2.29
CA THR A 29 4.37 -3.59 2.65
C THR A 29 5.38 -3.47 3.78
N VAL A 30 6.17 -2.38 3.81
CA VAL A 30 7.14 -2.08 4.87
C VAL A 30 6.45 -1.57 6.13
N MET A 31 5.29 -0.94 6.00
CA MET A 31 4.56 -0.33 7.11
C MET A 31 4.19 -1.33 8.21
N ARG A 32 4.65 -1.04 9.44
CA ARG A 32 4.32 -1.79 10.66
C ARG A 32 3.49 -0.96 11.63
N GLY A 33 2.42 -1.55 12.17
CA GLY A 33 1.56 -0.89 13.16
C GLY A 33 0.87 0.38 12.65
N GLY A 34 0.61 0.49 11.34
CA GLY A 34 -0.03 1.66 10.74
C GLY A 34 0.84 2.93 10.65
N LYS A 35 2.15 2.81 10.93
CA LYS A 35 3.09 3.94 10.94
C LYS A 35 3.52 4.34 9.52
N LYS A 36 2.66 5.06 8.81
CA LYS A 36 2.90 5.47 7.40
C LYS A 36 4.12 6.40 7.26
N ASN A 37 4.22 7.44 8.07
CA ASN A 37 5.37 8.38 8.03
C ASN A 37 6.71 7.68 8.27
N THR A 38 6.77 6.69 9.16
CA THR A 38 7.99 5.90 9.37
C THR A 38 8.28 5.01 8.16
N ALA A 39 7.26 4.38 7.58
CA ALA A 39 7.43 3.53 6.40
C ALA A 39 7.89 4.31 5.16
N GLU A 40 7.35 5.51 4.95
CA GLU A 40 7.75 6.43 3.86
C GLU A 40 9.17 6.98 4.02
N ARG A 41 9.73 6.97 5.24
CA ARG A 41 11.14 7.35 5.47
C ARG A 41 12.12 6.21 5.25
N ILE A 42 11.65 4.97 5.32
CA ILE A 42 12.48 3.77 5.11
C ILE A 42 12.66 3.50 3.61
N VAL A 43 11.66 3.87 2.80
CA VAL A 43 11.62 3.72 1.34
C VAL A 43 12.11 4.99 0.66
#